data_AF-A0A1F4KFU1-F1
#
_entry.id   AF-A0A1F4KFU1-F1
#
_cell.length_a   1.000
_cell.length_b   1.000
_cell.length_c   1.000
_cell.angle_alpha   90.00
_cell.angle_beta   90.00
_cell.angle_gamma   90.00
#
_symmetry.space_group_name_H-M   'P 1'
#
loop_
_entity.id
_entity.type
_entity.pdbx_description
1 polymer ?
#
loop_
_entity_poly.entity_id
_entity_poly.type
_entity_poly.pdbx_seq_one_letter_code
_entity_poly.pdbx_strand_id
1 'polypeptide(L)'
;MPHISANDLKTKGISAIEFALSSAPEAIVSVRGKDKFVVMDMAQYHYLRECELDAALAQTRADLAAGRAVQESPEAHLARLDAM
;
A
#
# COMPACT_ATOMS: atom_id res chain seq x y z
N MET A 1 0.35 -10.59 -14.79
CA MET A 1 0.60 -9.14 -14.81
C MET A 1 1.35 -8.80 -16.09
N PRO A 2 0.88 -7.83 -16.88
CA PRO A 2 1.64 -7.26 -17.99
C PRO A 2 3.01 -6.77 -17.52
N HIS A 3 4.02 -6.87 -18.39
CA HIS A 3 5.35 -6.33 -18.13
C HIS A 3 5.64 -5.17 -19.08
N ILE A 4 6.24 -4.11 -18.55
CA ILE A 4 6.72 -2.96 -19.29
C ILE A 4 8.24 -2.92 -19.14
N SER A 5 8.96 -3.06 -20.26
CA SER A 5 10.41 -2.92 -20.21
C SER A 5 10.82 -1.46 -20.03
N ALA A 6 12.02 -1.22 -19.48
CA ALA A 6 12.61 0.12 -19.45
C ALA A 6 12.70 0.77 -20.85
N ASN A 7 12.85 -0.04 -21.91
CA ASN A 7 12.87 0.46 -23.28
C ASN A 7 11.48 0.86 -23.79
N ASP A 8 10.43 0.11 -23.42
CA ASP A 8 9.05 0.48 -23.74
C ASP A 8 8.68 1.83 -23.11
N LEU A 9 8.99 2.03 -21.83
CA LEU A 9 8.77 3.32 -21.17
C LEU A 9 9.56 4.44 -21.85
N LYS A 10 10.83 4.20 -22.21
CA LYS A 10 11.68 5.19 -22.88
C LYS A 10 11.13 5.60 -24.24
N THR A 11 10.55 4.67 -24.99
CA THR A 11 10.15 4.88 -26.40
C THR A 11 8.68 5.27 -26.56
N LYS A 12 7.80 4.83 -25.66
CA LYS A 12 6.34 5.01 -25.75
C LYS A 12 5.75 5.86 -24.62
N GLY A 13 6.51 6.13 -23.56
CA GLY A 13 6.05 6.96 -22.43
C GLY A 13 4.77 6.42 -21.78
N ILE A 14 3.80 7.31 -21.55
CA ILE A 14 2.54 7.00 -20.88
C ILE A 14 1.69 5.97 -21.64
N SER A 15 1.75 5.94 -22.97
CA SER A 15 0.96 5.00 -23.77
C SER A 15 1.34 3.54 -23.55
N ALA A 16 2.59 3.25 -23.14
CA ALA A 16 2.97 1.89 -22.71
C ALA A 16 2.28 1.49 -21.40
N ILE A 17 2.06 2.45 -20.49
CA ILE A 17 1.36 2.23 -19.21
C ILE A 17 -0.12 2.02 -19.48
N GLU A 18 -0.76 2.90 -20.26
CA GLU A 18 -2.18 2.79 -20.62
C GLU A 18 -2.48 1.47 -21.33
N PHE A 19 -1.64 1.07 -22.28
CA PHE A 19 -1.79 -0.20 -22.98
C PHE A 19 -1.66 -1.40 -22.04
N ALA A 20 -0.65 -1.41 -21.17
CA ALA A 20 -0.47 -2.49 -20.21
C ALA A 20 -1.69 -2.60 -19.26
N LEU A 21 -2.16 -1.46 -18.74
CA LEU A 21 -3.29 -1.40 -17.81
C LEU A 21 -4.65 -1.65 -18.47
N SER A 22 -4.75 -1.64 -19.80
CA SER A 22 -6.01 -1.97 -20.50
C SER A 22 -6.49 -3.41 -20.31
N SER A 23 -5.59 -4.31 -19.88
CA SER A 23 -5.85 -5.74 -19.73
C SER A 23 -5.75 -6.25 -18.29
N ALA A 24 -5.26 -5.43 -17.37
CA ALA A 24 -5.06 -5.77 -15.96
C ALA A 24 -4.93 -4.50 -15.11
N PRO A 25 -5.34 -4.52 -13.83
CA PRO A 25 -5.32 -3.33 -12.96
C PRO A 25 -3.90 -2.86 -12.58
N GLU A 26 -2.89 -3.70 -12.82
CA GLU A 26 -1.50 -3.44 -12.45
C GLU A 26 -0.56 -4.01 -13.51
N ALA A 27 0.61 -3.39 -13.68
CA ALA A 27 1.67 -3.86 -14.57
C ALA A 27 3.04 -3.74 -13.89
N ILE A 28 3.94 -4.67 -14.19
CA ILE A 28 5.30 -4.69 -13.66
C ILE A 28 6.23 -3.93 -14.59
N VAL A 29 7.03 -3.02 -14.04
CA VAL A 29 8.13 -2.37 -14.77
C VAL A 29 9.43 -3.10 -14.46
N SER A 30 10.06 -3.63 -15.50
CA SER A 30 11.31 -4.38 -15.39
C SER A 30 12.51 -3.57 -15.91
N VAL A 31 13.61 -3.54 -15.14
CA VAL A 31 14.86 -2.85 -15.47
C VAL A 31 15.99 -3.89 -15.54
N ARG A 32 16.67 -3.98 -16.70
CA ARG A 32 17.72 -4.98 -16.95
C ARG A 32 17.25 -6.43 -16.66
N GLY A 33 16.01 -6.74 -17.06
CA GLY A 33 15.42 -8.06 -16.90
C GLY A 33 14.95 -8.40 -15.48
N LYS A 34 15.00 -7.44 -14.55
CA LYS A 34 14.51 -7.62 -13.17
C LYS A 34 13.30 -6.75 -12.91
N ASP A 35 12.29 -7.34 -12.29
CA ASP A 35 11.11 -6.62 -11.81
C ASP A 35 11.53 -5.62 -10.74
N LYS A 36 11.10 -4.36 -10.90
CA LYS A 36 11.58 -3.26 -10.06
C LYS A 36 10.47 -2.39 -9.51
N PHE A 37 9.42 -2.14 -10.30
CA PHE A 37 8.28 -1.33 -9.88
C PHE A 37 6.97 -1.98 -10.32
N VAL A 38 5.89 -1.60 -9.66
CA VAL A 38 4.53 -1.85 -10.12
C VAL A 38 3.89 -0.51 -10.43
N VAL A 39 3.18 -0.42 -11.54
CA VAL A 39 2.32 0.72 -11.90
C VAL A 39 0.87 0.24 -11.95
N MET A 40 -0.05 1.10 -11.55
CA MET A 40 -1.49 0.84 -11.50
C MET A 40 -2.23 2.16 -11.69
N ASP A 41 -3.52 2.10 -12.00
CA ASP A 41 -4.34 3.30 -11.98
C ASP A 41 -4.60 3.80 -10.56
N MET A 42 -5.04 5.06 -10.44
CA MET A 42 -5.31 5.67 -9.14
C MET A 42 -6.45 4.97 -8.38
N ALA A 43 -7.45 4.42 -9.09
CA ALA A 43 -8.57 3.77 -8.43
C ALA A 43 -8.12 2.47 -7.75
N GLN A 44 -7.30 1.66 -8.42
CA GLN A 44 -6.69 0.47 -7.86
C GLN A 44 -5.75 0.80 -6.69
N TYR A 45 -4.94 1.85 -6.82
CA TYR A 45 -4.09 2.32 -5.72
C TYR A 45 -4.91 2.68 -4.48
N HIS A 46 -6.00 3.45 -4.66
CA HIS A 46 -6.88 3.83 -3.56
C HIS A 46 -7.57 2.62 -2.92
N TYR A 47 -8.06 1.68 -3.74
CA TYR A 47 -8.67 0.45 -3.23
C TYR A 47 -7.71 -0.34 -2.33
N LEU A 48 -6.46 -0.55 -2.76
CA LEU A 48 -5.47 -1.24 -1.94
C LEU A 48 -5.15 -0.48 -0.65
N ARG A 49 -5.07 0.86 -0.73
CA ARG A 49 -4.84 1.71 0.44
C ARG A 49 -5.99 1.63 1.45
N GLU A 50 -7.23 1.58 0.99
CA GLU A 50 -8.41 1.38 1.84
C GLU A 50 -8.38 0.01 2.50
N CYS A 51 -7.99 -1.05 1.79
CA CYS A 51 -7.83 -2.38 2.37
C CYS A 51 -6.81 -2.41 3.52
N GLU A 52 -5.69 -1.69 3.40
CA GLU A 52 -4.71 -1.56 4.50
C GLU A 52 -5.31 -0.88 5.74
N LEU A 53 -6.14 0.15 5.54
CA LEU A 53 -6.82 0.87 6.61
C LEU A 53 -7.87 -0.01 7.29
N ASP A 54 -8.65 -0.77 6.51
CA ASP A 54 -9.63 -1.71 7.03
C ASP A 54 -8.97 -2.81 7.86
N ALA A 55 -7.81 -3.31 7.42
CA ALA A 55 -7.03 -4.29 8.18
C ALA A 55 -6.54 -3.70 9.53
N ALA A 56 -6.03 -2.46 9.52
CA ALA A 56 -5.61 -1.77 10.74
C ALA A 56 -6.78 -1.52 11.71
N LEU A 57 -7.96 -1.17 11.17
CA LEU A 57 -9.18 -1.00 11.95
C LEU A 57 -9.66 -2.32 12.56
N ALA A 58 -9.66 -3.41 11.77
CA ALA A 58 -10.01 -4.74 12.24
C ALA A 58 -9.08 -5.21 13.36
N GLN A 59 -7.77 -5.01 13.19
CA GLN A 59 -6.77 -5.31 14.22
C GLN A 59 -7.05 -4.52 15.51
N THR A 60 -7.28 -3.20 15.40
CA THR A 60 -7.57 -2.34 16.54
C THR A 60 -8.83 -2.81 17.29
N ARG A 61 -9.90 -3.16 16.56
CA ARG A 61 -11.14 -3.70 17.16
C ARG A 61 -10.88 -5.02 17.89
N ALA A 62 -10.06 -5.90 17.32
CA ALA A 62 -9.68 -7.15 17.95
C ALA A 62 -8.83 -6.93 19.22
N ASP A 63 -7.93 -5.94 19.22
CA ASP A 63 -7.14 -5.57 20.39
C ASP A 63 -8.02 -5.02 21.52
N LEU A 64 -8.97 -4.15 21.19
CA LEU A 64 -9.96 -3.65 22.16
C LEU A 64 -10.82 -4.79 22.75
N ALA A 65 -11.34 -5.68 21.90
CA ALA A 65 -12.15 -6.82 22.35
C ALA A 65 -11.37 -7.80 23.24
N ALA A 66 -10.05 -7.93 23.01
CA ALA A 66 -9.17 -8.79 23.79
C ALA A 66 -8.54 -8.09 25.01
N GLY A 67 -8.90 -6.83 25.29
CA GLY A 67 -8.31 -6.06 26.40
C GLY A 67 -6.83 -5.70 26.19
N ARG A 68 -6.32 -5.77 24.96
CA ARG A 68 -4.96 -5.34 24.58
C ARG A 68 -4.89 -3.84 24.33
N ALA A 69 -5.53 -3.06 25.20
CA ALA A 69 -5.54 -1.61 25.16
C ALA A 69 -5.53 -1.07 26.58
N VAL A 70 -4.91 0.10 26.78
CA VAL A 70 -4.87 0.79 28.07
C VAL A 70 -5.80 1.98 27.99
N GLN A 71 -6.77 2.05 28.91
CA GLN A 71 -7.60 3.24 29.12
C GLN A 71 -7.08 3.98 30.34
N GLU A 72 -6.56 5.18 30.14
CA GLU A 72 -5.93 5.99 31.18
C GLU A 72 -6.10 7.48 30.86
N SER A 73 -5.89 8.36 31.84
CA SER A 73 -5.88 9.81 31.60
C SER A 73 -4.59 10.20 30.85
N PRO A 74 -4.57 11.36 30.17
CA PRO A 74 -3.35 11.88 29.55
C PRO A 74 -2.17 11.99 30.53
N GLU A 75 -2.41 12.39 31.78
CA GLU A 75 -1.37 12.51 32.82
C GLU A 75 -0.80 11.14 33.20
N ALA A 76 -1.67 10.13 33.38
CA ALA A 76 -1.25 8.77 33.67
C ALA A 76 -0.48 8.14 32.50
N HIS A 77 -0.88 8.44 31.26
CA HIS A 77 -0.18 8.02 30.05
C HIS A 77 1.25 8.54 30.00
N LEU A 78 1.43 9.84 30.23
CA LEU A 78 2.76 10.46 30.27
C LEU A 78 3.63 9.87 31.38
N ALA A 79 3.08 9.73 32.59
CA ALA A 79 3.79 9.12 33.70
C ALA A 79 4.23 7.67 33.41
N ARG A 80 3.41 6.89 32.70
CA ARG A 80 3.76 5.54 32.26
C ARG A 80 4.88 5.55 31.24
N LEU A 81 4.84 6.42 30.24
CA LEU A 81 5.89 6.54 29.21
C LEU A 81 7.23 7.00 29.79
N ASP A 82 7.22 7.95 30.73
CA ASP A 82 8.43 8.43 31.40
C ASP A 82 9.11 7.35 32.27
N ALA A 83 8.35 6.32 32.67
CA ALA A 83 8.82 5.19 33.47
C ALA A 83 9.25 3.96 32.65
N MET A 84 9.13 4.01 31.31
CA MET A 84 9.58 2.94 30.38
C MET A 84 11.06 3.08 30.03
#